data_AF-A0A7C1H608-F1
#
_entry.id   AF-A0A7C1H608-F1
#
_cell.length_a   1.000
_cell.length_b   1.000
_cell.length_c   1.000
_cell.angle_alpha   90.00
_cell.angle_beta   90.00
_cell.angle_gamma   90.00
#
_symmetry.space_group_name_H-M   'P 1'
#
loop_
_entity.id
_entity.type
_entity.pdbx_description
1 polymer ?
#
loop_
_entity_poly.entity_id
_entity_poly.type
_entity_poly.pdbx_seq_one_letter_code
_entity_poly.pdbx_strand_id
1 'polypeptide(L)' 'MEHCDKYYIGITEDVEKRLKSHNYGQSAHTLRFKPWKIISYTVFMDDSKAFEFEKYLKSGSGRAFANKHLK' A
#
# COMPACT_ATOMS: atom_id res chain seq x y z
N MET A 1 -1.99 3.17 -23.80
CA MET A 1 -1.05 2.53 -22.85
C MET A 1 -1.85 2.14 -21.64
N GLU A 2 -2.08 0.85 -21.45
CA GLU A 2 -2.89 0.32 -20.34
C GLU A 2 -2.24 0.73 -19.02
N HIS A 3 -2.87 1.65 -18.28
CA HIS A 3 -2.53 1.89 -16.89
C HIS A 3 -2.98 0.65 -16.13
N CYS A 4 -2.05 -0.28 -15.88
CA CYS A 4 -2.35 -1.39 -15.01
C CYS A 4 -2.59 -0.80 -13.61
N ASP A 5 -3.83 -0.81 -13.13
CA ASP A 5 -4.26 -0.34 -11.81
C ASP A 5 -3.62 -1.19 -10.70
N LYS A 6 -2.30 -1.02 -10.52
CA LYS A 6 -1.52 -1.74 -9.53
C LYS A 6 -1.60 -0.98 -8.22
N TYR A 7 -2.31 -1.57 -7.27
CA TYR A 7 -2.34 -1.13 -5.90
C TYR A 7 -1.30 -1.90 -5.07
N TYR A 8 -0.57 -1.17 -4.23
CA TYR A 8 0.31 -1.74 -3.22
C TYR A 8 -0.30 -1.49 -1.84
N ILE A 9 -0.30 -2.53 -1.00
CA ILE A 9 -0.75 -2.47 0.40
C ILE A 9 0.43 -2.94 1.25
N GLY A 10 0.83 -2.09 2.19
CA GLY A 10 1.99 -2.32 3.04
C GLY A 10 1.89 -1.58 4.36
N ILE A 11 2.62 -2.05 5.36
CA ILE A 11 2.87 -1.33 6.62
C ILE A 11 4.23 -0.64 6.61
N THR A 12 4.34 0.48 7.31
CA THR A 12 5.60 1.22 7.50
C THR A 12 5.48 2.12 8.72
N GLU A 13 6.59 2.32 9.43
CA GLU A 13 6.69 3.33 10.50
C GLU A 13 6.90 4.74 9.91
N ASP A 14 7.45 4.83 8.70
CA ASP A 14 7.71 6.08 7.99
C ASP A 14 7.11 6.00 6.57
N VAL A 15 6.03 6.73 6.36
CA VAL A 15 5.26 6.76 5.11
C VAL A 15 6.03 7.49 4.00
N GLU A 16 6.71 8.59 4.33
CA GLU A 16 7.45 9.38 3.35
C GLU A 16 8.68 8.63 2.82
N LYS A 17 9.45 8.03 3.73
CA LYS A 17 10.62 7.22 3.37
C LYS A 17 10.22 6.03 2.52
N ARG A 18 9.10 5.39 2.84
CA ARG A 18 8.57 4.26 2.04
C ARG A 18 8.18 4.71 0.63
N LEU A 19 7.43 5.81 0.51
CA LEU A 19 7.04 6.36 -0.79
C LEU A 19 8.26 6.72 -1.64
N LYS A 20 9.25 7.41 -1.04
CA LYS A 20 10.52 7.73 -1.69
C LYS A 20 11.21 6.46 -2.17
N SER A 21 11.40 5.44 -1.32
CA SER A 21 12.04 4.17 -1.69
C SER A 21 11.35 3.48 -2.88
N HIS A 22 10.01 3.42 -2.88
CA HIS A 22 9.24 2.85 -3.98
C HIS A 22 9.42 3.63 -5.29
N ASN A 23 9.50 4.97 -5.21
CA ASN A 23 9.70 5.86 -6.37
C ASN A 23 11.17 5.96 -6.82
N TYR A 24 12.13 5.67 -5.95
CA TYR A 24 13.51 5.42 -6.36
C TYR A 24 13.64 4.05 -7.03
N GLY A 25 12.69 3.14 -6.79
CA GLY A 25 12.66 1.82 -7.42
C GLY A 25 13.60 0.83 -6.75
N GLN A 26 13.79 0.97 -5.45
CA GLN A 26 14.60 0.05 -4.64
C GLN A 26 13.96 -1.34 -4.48
N SER A 27 12.77 -1.57 -5.06
CA SER A 27 12.13 -2.88 -5.16
C SER A 27 11.82 -3.22 -6.62
N ALA A 28 12.28 -4.39 -7.08
CA ALA A 28 12.06 -4.89 -8.45
C ALA A 28 10.58 -5.06 -8.81
N HIS A 29 9.71 -5.21 -7.81
CA HIS A 29 8.26 -5.31 -8.01
C HIS A 29 7.61 -3.94 -8.20
N THR A 30 8.11 -2.90 -7.52
CA THR A 30 7.52 -1.56 -7.58
C THR A 30 8.18 -0.65 -8.62
N LEU A 31 9.40 -0.96 -9.05
CA LEU A 31 10.15 -0.15 -10.01
C LEU A 31 9.43 0.02 -11.36
N ARG A 32 8.70 -1.00 -11.80
CA ARG A 32 8.04 -1.04 -13.12
C ARG A 32 6.73 -0.24 -13.20
N PHE A 33 6.21 0.24 -12.07
CA PHE A 33 4.90 0.93 -11.98
C PHE A 33 5.02 2.33 -11.35
N LYS A 34 6.24 2.89 -11.33
CA LYS A 34 6.46 4.27 -10.88
C LYS A 34 5.87 5.28 -11.89
N PRO A 35 5.42 6.46 -11.45
CA PRO A 35 5.44 6.96 -10.07
C PRO A 35 4.27 6.45 -9.22
N TRP A 36 4.58 6.00 -8.01
CA TRP A 36 3.62 5.68 -6.96
C TRP A 36 3.12 6.94 -6.28
N LYS A 37 1.84 6.93 -5.91
CA LYS A 37 1.17 7.95 -5.11
C LYS A 37 0.46 7.28 -3.94
N ILE A 38 0.40 7.97 -2.81
CA ILE A 38 -0.39 7.53 -1.66
C ILE A 38 -1.85 7.90 -1.94
N ILE A 39 -2.73 6.90 -1.90
CA ILE A 39 -4.18 7.11 -2.01
C ILE A 39 -4.81 7.20 -0.61
N SER A 40 -4.35 6.33 0.30
CA SER A 40 -4.80 6.31 1.69
C SER A 40 -3.72 5.71 2.59
N TYR A 41 -3.70 6.12 3.86
CA TYR A 41 -2.95 5.48 4.93
C TYR A 41 -3.75 5.57 6.24
N THR A 42 -3.50 4.62 7.15
CA THR A 42 -4.13 4.57 8.46
C THR A 42 -3.05 4.35 9.50
N VAL A 43 -3.10 5.11 10.59
CA VAL A 43 -2.11 5.07 11.66
C VAL A 43 -2.67 4.26 12.83
N PHE A 44 -1.86 3.35 13.35
CA PHE A 44 -2.15 2.57 14.54
C PHE A 44 -1.10 2.86 15.61
N MET A 45 -1.52 2.89 16.87
CA MET A 45 -0.61 2.97 18.02
C MET A 45 -0.04 1.61 18.43
N ASP A 46 -0.65 0.54 17.93
CA ASP A 46 -0.32 -0.84 18.24
C ASP A 46 0.06 -1.55 16.95
N ASP A 47 1.31 -2.01 16.89
CA ASP A 47 1.86 -2.69 15.73
C ASP A 47 1.04 -3.93 15.37
N SER A 48 0.56 -4.68 16.36
CA SER A 48 -0.24 -5.89 16.13
C SER A 48 -1.51 -5.56 15.36
N LYS A 49 -2.18 -4.46 15.72
CA LYS A 49 -3.38 -3.98 14.99
C LYS A 49 -3.03 -3.54 13.56
N ALA A 50 -1.88 -2.91 13.35
CA ALA A 50 -1.42 -2.58 12.00
C ALA A 50 -1.20 -3.83 11.14
N PHE A 51 -0.56 -4.86 11.70
CA PHE A 51 -0.35 -6.14 11.02
C PHE A 51 -1.66 -6.87 10.72
N GLU A 52 -2.58 -6.94 11.69
CA GLU A 52 -3.89 -7.56 11.51
C GLU A 52 -4.70 -6.84 10.43
N PHE A 53 -4.67 -5.50 10.42
CA PHE A 53 -5.35 -4.71 9.42
C PHE A 53 -4.75 -4.90 8.02
N GLU A 54 -3.41 -4.93 7.90
CA GLU A 54 -2.75 -5.23 6.63
C GLU A 54 -3.11 -6.62 6.10
N LYS A 55 -3.10 -7.62 6.98
CA LYS A 55 -3.51 -9.00 6.65
C LYS A 55 -4.97 -9.03 6.20
N TYR A 56 -5.85 -8.31 6.90
CA TYR A 56 -7.24 -8.14 6.51
C TYR A 56 -7.36 -7.54 5.12
N LEU A 57 -6.71 -6.40 4.84
CA LEU A 57 -6.77 -5.73 3.53
C LEU A 57 -6.26 -6.59 2.37
N LYS A 58 -5.34 -7.53 2.64
CA LYS A 58 -4.83 -8.49 1.66
C LYS A 58 -5.78 -9.68 1.41
N SER A 59 -6.77 -9.91 2.28
CA SER A 59 -7.81 -10.95 2.15
C SER A 59 -8.85 -10.61 1.07
N GLY A 60 -9.71 -11.58 0.71
CA GLY A 60 -10.76 -11.36 -0.30
C GLY A 60 -11.76 -10.27 0.09
N SER A 61 -12.32 -10.33 1.30
CA SER A 61 -13.26 -9.33 1.81
C SER A 61 -12.57 -7.98 2.05
N GLY A 62 -11.33 -7.98 2.53
CA GLY A 62 -10.56 -6.74 2.71
C GLY A 62 -10.20 -6.06 1.39
N ARG A 63 -9.96 -6.81 0.31
CA ARG A 63 -9.79 -6.22 -1.03
C ARG A 63 -11.07 -5.55 -1.51
N ALA A 64 -12.24 -6.15 -1.29
CA ALA A 64 -13.53 -5.55 -1.62
C ALA A 64 -13.76 -4.27 -0.81
N PHE A 65 -13.45 -4.28 0.48
CA PHE A 65 -13.48 -3.09 1.33
C PHE A 65 -12.56 -1.98 0.78
N ALA A 66 -11.29 -2.30 0.50
CA ALA A 66 -10.33 -1.33 -0.01
C ALA A 66 -10.77 -0.73 -1.35
N ASN A 67 -11.31 -1.54 -2.27
CA ASN A 67 -11.82 -1.06 -3.55
C ASN A 67 -13.03 -0.12 -3.42
N LYS A 68 -13.84 -0.28 -2.38
CA LYS A 68 -15.03 0.55 -2.18
C LYS A 68 -14.75 1.82 -1.38
N HIS A 69 -13.76 1.79 -0.49
CA HIS A 69 -13.59 2.81 0.55
C HIS A 69 -12.24 3.51 0.56
N LEU A 70 -11.19 2.93 -0.05
CA LEU A 70 -9.82 3.43 0.09
C LEU A 70 -9.12 3.71 -1.24
N LYS A 71 -9.71 3.32 -2.38
CA LYS A 71 -9.14 3.44 -3.72
C LYS A 71 -9.99 4.36 -4.58
#